data_AF-A0A814XGZ1-F1
#
_entry.id   AF-A0A814XGZ1-F1
#
_cell.length_a   1.000
_cell.length_b   1.000
_cell.length_c   1.000
_cell.angle_alpha   90.00
_cell.angle_beta   90.00
_cell.angle_gamma   90.00
#
_symmetry.space_group_name_H-M   'P 1'
#
loop_
_entity.id
_entity.type
_entity.pdbx_description
1 polymer ?
#
loop_
_entity_poly.entity_id
_entity_poly.type
_entity_poly.pdbx_seq_one_letter_code
_entity_poly.pdbx_strand_id
1 'polypeptide(L)'
;MADDGDYDDGGGDGGMDDDIDDDEFNEDEQDLDGDQNTQADKQPLQGDDRMEILNEDDINGAQAGMRTDPSKRITTPYMTKYERARVLGTRALQIAMCAPLMVEPDGETDPLQIAMRELKEKKIPMIIRRYLPDGSYEDWSIEELVLTD
;
A
#
# COMPACT_ATOMS: atom_id res chain seq x y z
N MET A 1 -17.90 -66.46 -13.74
CA MET A 1 -19.22 -66.98 -14.17
C MET A 1 -19.92 -67.36 -12.88
N ALA A 2 -20.92 -66.66 -12.36
CA ALA A 2 -21.81 -65.58 -12.84
C ALA A 2 -21.69 -64.37 -11.85
N ASP A 3 -21.99 -63.10 -12.16
CA ASP A 3 -23.27 -62.50 -12.62
C ASP A 3 -24.40 -62.96 -11.67
N ASP A 4 -25.40 -62.22 -11.19
CA ASP A 4 -26.13 -61.01 -11.59
C ASP A 4 -27.06 -60.75 -10.37
N GLY A 5 -27.11 -59.53 -9.81
CA GLY A 5 -28.27 -58.65 -9.98
C GLY A 5 -29.28 -58.77 -8.84
N ASP A 6 -29.39 -57.74 -8.01
CA ASP A 6 -30.71 -57.35 -7.48
C ASP A 6 -30.84 -55.84 -7.60
N TYR A 7 -31.87 -55.44 -8.34
CA TYR A 7 -32.16 -54.09 -8.80
C TYR A 7 -33.45 -53.68 -8.06
N ASP A 8 -33.37 -52.68 -7.19
CA ASP A 8 -34.52 -51.98 -6.61
C ASP A 8 -34.64 -50.66 -7.41
N ASP A 9 -35.55 -50.55 -8.38
CA ASP A 9 -36.95 -50.11 -8.21
C ASP A 9 -37.04 -48.88 -7.29
N GLY A 10 -37.48 -47.69 -7.67
CA GLY A 10 -38.11 -47.19 -8.87
C GLY A 10 -38.69 -45.82 -8.52
N GLY A 11 -38.76 -44.92 -9.50
CA GLY A 11 -39.76 -43.85 -9.53
C GLY A 11 -39.34 -42.47 -8.99
N GLY A 12 -39.67 -41.45 -9.79
CA GLY A 12 -39.97 -40.12 -9.27
C GLY A 12 -39.28 -38.96 -9.97
N ASP A 13 -39.58 -38.74 -11.25
CA ASP A 13 -39.47 -37.41 -11.86
C ASP A 13 -40.58 -36.51 -11.27
N GLY A 14 -40.21 -35.32 -10.78
CA GLY A 14 -41.14 -34.22 -10.54
C GLY A 14 -40.92 -33.44 -9.25
N GLY A 15 -40.33 -32.24 -9.35
CA GLY A 15 -40.44 -31.19 -8.32
C GLY A 15 -39.26 -30.22 -8.32
N MET A 16 -39.46 -29.05 -8.91
CA MET A 16 -38.58 -27.89 -8.85
C MET A 16 -38.55 -27.24 -7.45
N ASP A 17 -37.45 -26.52 -7.23
CA ASP A 17 -37.22 -25.37 -6.33
C ASP A 17 -36.61 -25.64 -4.94
N ASP A 18 -35.67 -24.74 -4.60
CA ASP A 18 -34.97 -24.51 -3.32
C ASP A 18 -33.90 -25.57 -2.99
N ASP A 19 -32.58 -25.34 -2.94
CA ASP A 19 -31.79 -24.18 -2.55
C ASP A 19 -30.40 -24.28 -3.24
N ILE A 20 -29.85 -23.18 -3.76
CA ILE A 20 -28.42 -23.12 -4.12
C ILE A 20 -27.68 -22.89 -2.81
N ASP A 21 -27.20 -23.96 -2.19
CA ASP A 21 -26.25 -23.88 -1.07
C ASP A 21 -24.98 -23.18 -1.57
N ASP A 22 -24.71 -22.05 -0.94
CA ASP A 22 -23.63 -21.11 -1.13
C ASP A 22 -22.31 -21.59 -0.50
N ASP A 23 -21.97 -22.88 -0.70
CA ASP A 23 -20.79 -23.54 -0.13
C ASP A 23 -19.85 -24.15 -1.20
N GLU A 24 -19.47 -23.35 -2.19
CA GLU A 24 -18.31 -23.68 -3.05
C GLU A 24 -17.31 -22.50 -3.09
N PHE A 25 -16.92 -22.03 -1.90
CA PHE A 25 -15.62 -21.38 -1.74
C PHE A 25 -14.58 -22.49 -1.63
N ASN A 26 -13.88 -22.72 -2.74
CA ASN A 26 -12.79 -23.69 -2.85
C ASN A 26 -11.76 -23.43 -1.73
N GLU A 27 -11.82 -24.24 -0.66
CA GLU A 27 -10.79 -24.33 0.38
C GLU A 27 -9.56 -25.00 -0.22
N ASP A 28 -8.79 -24.24 -1.00
CA ASP A 28 -7.38 -24.54 -1.16
C ASP A 28 -6.69 -24.18 0.17
N GLU A 29 -6.85 -25.05 1.17
CA GLU A 29 -6.03 -25.09 2.39
C GLU A 29 -4.57 -25.31 1.95
N GLN A 30 -3.86 -24.20 1.71
CA GLN A 30 -2.41 -24.24 1.66
C GLN A 30 -1.92 -24.46 3.10
N ASP A 31 -1.56 -25.70 3.40
CA ASP A 31 -0.77 -26.06 4.58
C ASP A 31 0.47 -25.16 4.66
N LEU A 32 0.39 -24.06 5.42
CA LEU A 32 1.52 -23.19 5.74
C LEU A 32 2.31 -23.77 6.92
N ASP A 33 2.72 -25.03 6.79
CA ASP A 33 3.75 -25.64 7.64
C ASP A 33 5.13 -25.24 7.12
N GLY A 34 5.41 -23.95 7.21
CA GLY A 34 6.69 -23.34 6.85
C GLY A 34 7.17 -22.43 7.96
N ASP A 35 7.92 -23.02 8.90
CA ASP A 35 8.89 -22.39 9.81
C ASP A 35 8.81 -20.85 9.87
N GLN A 36 8.08 -20.32 10.87
CA GLN A 36 8.04 -18.89 11.17
C GLN A 36 9.36 -18.41 11.78
N ASN A 37 10.42 -18.46 10.98
CA ASN A 37 11.53 -17.55 11.10
C ASN A 37 11.55 -16.66 9.86
N THR A 38 10.50 -15.86 9.67
CA THR A 38 10.59 -14.62 8.91
C THR A 38 11.46 -13.67 9.74
N GLN A 39 12.76 -13.93 9.74
CA GLN A 39 13.72 -12.84 9.74
C GLN A 39 13.27 -11.99 8.56
N ALA A 40 12.53 -10.92 8.86
CA ALA A 40 12.13 -9.92 7.89
C ALA A 40 13.42 -9.46 7.25
N ASP A 41 13.74 -10.10 6.13
CA ASP A 41 14.87 -9.78 5.31
C ASP A 41 14.57 -8.35 4.91
N LYS A 42 15.27 -7.41 5.54
CA LYS A 42 15.23 -6.00 5.21
C LYS A 42 15.94 -5.84 3.87
N GLN A 43 15.53 -6.61 2.87
CA GLN A 43 15.88 -6.33 1.51
C GLN A 43 15.27 -4.96 1.27
N PRO A 44 16.10 -3.92 1.07
CA PRO A 44 15.56 -2.65 0.65
C PRO A 44 14.78 -2.97 -0.62
N LEU A 45 13.50 -2.62 -0.66
CA LEU A 45 12.75 -2.67 -1.92
C LEU A 45 13.60 -1.89 -2.91
N GLN A 46 14.24 -2.62 -3.82
CA GLN A 46 15.11 -2.07 -4.86
C GLN A 46 14.21 -1.51 -5.96
N GLY A 47 13.31 -0.63 -5.54
CA GLY A 47 12.41 0.13 -6.39
C GLY A 47 13.10 1.43 -6.70
N ASP A 48 13.42 1.63 -7.98
CA ASP A 48 13.89 2.88 -8.61
C ASP A 48 14.39 3.92 -7.58
N ASP A 49 15.69 3.89 -7.27
CA ASP A 49 16.40 4.76 -6.30
C ASP A 49 16.29 6.27 -6.61
N ARG A 50 15.41 6.66 -7.52
CA ARG A 50 15.19 8.04 -7.94
C ARG A 50 14.36 8.86 -6.97
N MET A 51 13.80 8.27 -5.92
CA MET A 51 12.94 8.99 -4.99
C MET A 51 13.09 8.53 -3.54
N GLU A 52 13.18 9.49 -2.63
CA GLU A 52 13.30 9.28 -1.18
C GLU A 52 12.23 10.09 -0.43
N ILE A 53 11.69 9.52 0.65
CA ILE A 53 10.77 10.19 1.57
C ILE A 53 11.56 10.60 2.81
N LEU A 54 11.59 11.88 3.11
CA LEU A 54 12.30 12.47 4.24
C LEU A 54 11.30 13.11 5.19
N ASN A 55 11.60 13.14 6.48
CA ASN A 55 10.89 14.04 7.39
C ASN A 55 11.41 15.47 7.18
N GLU A 56 10.58 16.47 7.52
CA GLU A 56 10.97 17.89 7.38
C GLU A 56 12.21 18.28 8.19
N ASP A 57 12.53 17.55 9.26
CA ASP A 57 13.72 17.82 10.07
C ASP A 57 15.01 17.26 9.45
N ASP A 58 14.91 16.21 8.61
CA ASP A 58 16.05 15.43 8.11
C ASP A 58 16.70 16.04 6.85
N ILE A 59 16.11 17.09 6.28
CA ILE A 59 16.56 17.70 5.01
C ILE A 59 18.00 18.24 5.12
N ASN A 60 18.40 18.68 6.32
CA ASN A 60 19.68 19.35 6.58
C ASN A 60 20.90 18.41 6.53
N GLY A 61 20.69 17.09 6.54
CA GLY A 61 21.78 16.10 6.47
C GLY A 61 22.35 15.87 5.06
N ALA A 62 21.71 16.43 4.03
CA ALA A 62 22.05 16.14 2.63
C ALA A 62 23.16 17.04 2.07
N GLN A 63 23.90 16.54 1.08
CA GLN A 63 24.97 17.30 0.42
C GLN A 63 24.41 18.55 -0.27
N ALA A 64 24.59 19.71 0.35
CA ALA A 64 24.02 20.99 -0.10
C ALA A 64 24.41 21.39 -1.54
N GLY A 65 25.52 20.85 -2.08
CA GLY A 65 25.97 21.12 -3.45
C GLY A 65 25.19 20.41 -4.56
N MET A 66 24.38 19.38 -4.22
CA MET A 66 23.56 18.63 -5.17
C MET A 66 22.08 19.02 -5.12
N ARG A 67 21.67 19.89 -4.19
CA ARG A 67 20.28 20.35 -4.09
C ARG A 67 19.99 21.44 -5.12
N THR A 68 18.95 21.23 -5.90
CA THR A 68 18.47 22.22 -6.87
C THR A 68 17.67 23.33 -6.18
N ASP A 69 17.91 24.58 -6.57
CA ASP A 69 17.13 25.74 -6.07
C ASP A 69 15.63 25.57 -6.41
N PRO A 70 14.69 25.94 -5.51
CA PRO A 70 13.26 25.83 -5.76
C PRO A 70 12.78 26.50 -7.06
N SER A 71 13.39 27.62 -7.44
CA SER A 71 13.05 28.36 -8.66
C SER A 71 13.59 27.75 -9.95
N LYS A 72 14.48 26.75 -9.87
CA LYS A 72 15.10 26.07 -11.01
C LYS A 72 14.66 24.62 -11.15
N ARG A 73 13.72 24.16 -10.34
CA ARG A 73 13.14 22.82 -10.43
C ARG A 73 12.49 22.62 -11.80
N ILE A 74 12.74 21.47 -12.41
CA ILE A 74 12.23 21.10 -13.74
C ILE A 74 11.22 19.96 -13.66
N THR A 75 11.15 19.23 -12.55
CA THR A 75 10.20 18.13 -12.41
C THR A 75 8.77 18.62 -12.24
N THR A 76 7.81 17.71 -12.46
CA THR A 76 6.37 18.01 -12.49
C THR A 76 5.85 18.50 -11.12
N PRO A 77 4.98 19.51 -11.05
CA PRO A 77 4.35 19.92 -9.78
C PRO A 77 3.28 18.93 -9.30
N TYR A 78 2.97 17.89 -10.07
CA TYR A 78 2.00 16.87 -9.71
C TYR A 78 2.65 15.75 -8.92
N MET A 79 1.94 15.27 -7.90
CA MET A 79 2.33 14.07 -7.17
C MET A 79 2.10 12.85 -8.06
N THR A 80 3.12 12.02 -8.25
CA THR A 80 2.96 10.79 -9.03
C THR A 80 2.29 9.70 -8.18
N LYS A 81 1.65 8.72 -8.85
CA LYS A 81 1.03 7.57 -8.16
C LYS A 81 2.00 6.77 -7.29
N TYR A 82 3.30 6.74 -7.66
CA TYR A 82 4.34 6.04 -6.90
C TYR A 82 4.67 6.78 -5.60
N GLU A 83 4.72 8.12 -5.69
CA GLU A 83 4.98 8.98 -4.54
C GLU A 83 3.82 8.92 -3.56
N ARG A 84 2.58 9.03 -4.06
CA ARG A 84 1.36 8.89 -3.25
C ARG A 84 1.34 7.56 -2.50
N ALA A 85 1.61 6.45 -3.18
CA ALA A 85 1.65 5.14 -2.55
C ALA A 85 2.72 5.05 -1.45
N ARG A 86 3.93 5.56 -1.70
CA ARG A 86 5.04 5.52 -0.74
C ARG A 86 4.79 6.41 0.48
N VAL A 87 4.28 7.62 0.27
CA VAL A 87 3.91 8.56 1.34
C VAL A 87 2.83 7.97 2.23
N LEU A 88 1.76 7.42 1.64
CA LEU A 88 0.69 6.78 2.41
C LEU A 88 1.22 5.56 3.19
N GLY A 89 2.05 4.71 2.58
CA GLY A 89 2.64 3.57 3.26
C GLY A 89 3.55 3.96 4.44
N THR A 90 4.48 4.91 4.22
CA THR A 90 5.36 5.40 5.27
C THR A 90 4.57 6.07 6.39
N ARG A 91 3.57 6.90 6.06
CA ARG A 91 2.77 7.59 7.07
C ARG A 91 1.87 6.65 7.85
N ALA A 92 1.20 5.71 7.18
CA ALA A 92 0.40 4.69 7.85
C ALA A 92 1.24 3.85 8.82
N LEU A 93 2.48 3.50 8.44
CA LEU A 93 3.40 2.80 9.33
C LEU A 93 3.75 3.64 10.57
N GLN A 94 4.05 4.94 10.40
CA GLN A 94 4.30 5.84 11.54
C GLN A 94 3.10 5.91 12.48
N ILE A 95 1.88 6.03 11.95
CA ILE A 95 0.65 6.06 12.74
C ILE A 95 0.46 4.73 13.49
N ALA A 96 0.70 3.59 12.84
CA ALA A 96 0.64 2.28 13.47
C ALA A 96 1.66 2.12 14.61
N MET A 97 2.79 2.84 14.54
CA MET A 97 3.80 2.94 15.61
C MET A 97 3.49 4.06 16.62
N CYS A 98 2.23 4.50 16.70
CA CYS A 98 1.74 5.53 17.62
C CYS A 98 2.43 6.90 17.46
N ALA A 99 2.89 7.25 16.25
CA ALA A 99 3.36 8.59 15.96
C ALA A 99 2.22 9.64 16.09
N PRO A 100 2.53 10.91 16.38
CA PRO A 100 1.52 11.96 16.50
C PRO A 100 0.71 12.16 15.21
N LEU A 101 -0.62 12.24 15.35
CA LEU A 101 -1.54 12.56 14.26
C LEU A 101 -1.57 14.08 14.02
N MET A 102 -1.64 14.47 12.75
CA MET A 102 -1.70 15.87 12.30
C MET A 102 -3.13 16.33 12.03
N VAL A 103 -4.05 15.38 11.93
CA VAL A 103 -5.48 15.57 11.75
C VAL A 103 -6.21 14.70 12.77
N GLU A 104 -7.21 15.25 13.45
CA GLU A 104 -8.09 14.48 14.33
C GLU A 104 -8.82 13.43 13.49
N PRO A 105 -8.94 12.15 13.87
CA PRO A 105 -9.76 11.16 13.15
C PRO A 105 -11.26 11.35 13.44
N ASP A 106 -12.14 11.03 12.48
CA ASP A 106 -13.62 11.09 12.55
C ASP A 106 -14.17 9.66 12.47
N GLY A 107 -13.80 8.85 13.45
CA GLY A 107 -14.21 7.44 13.51
C GLY A 107 -13.36 6.48 12.69
N GLU A 108 -12.33 6.93 11.97
CA GLU A 108 -11.34 6.03 11.38
C GLU A 108 -10.45 5.41 12.47
N THR A 109 -10.33 4.09 12.42
CA THR A 109 -9.43 3.31 13.28
C THR A 109 -8.24 2.75 12.51
N ASP A 110 -8.37 2.61 11.19
CA ASP A 110 -7.31 2.10 10.31
C ASP A 110 -6.24 3.18 10.05
N PRO A 111 -4.95 2.92 10.37
CA PRO A 111 -3.85 3.84 10.11
C PRO A 111 -3.77 4.33 8.66
N LEU A 112 -4.13 3.48 7.68
CA LEU A 112 -4.09 3.86 6.28
C LEU A 112 -5.18 4.88 5.94
N GLN A 113 -6.41 4.71 6.45
CA GLN A 113 -7.47 5.71 6.28
C GLN A 113 -7.10 7.05 6.91
N ILE A 114 -6.50 7.03 8.11
CA ILE A 114 -6.02 8.25 8.78
C ILE A 114 -4.94 8.94 7.94
N ALA A 115 -3.96 8.18 7.41
CA ALA A 115 -2.93 8.72 6.52
C ALA A 115 -3.52 9.30 5.22
N MET A 116 -4.54 8.66 4.63
CA MET A 116 -5.25 9.19 3.46
C MET A 116 -5.92 10.52 3.76
N ARG A 117 -6.49 10.67 4.96
CA ARG A 117 -7.10 11.93 5.39
C ARG A 117 -6.07 13.02 5.60
N GLU A 118 -4.96 12.73 6.26
CA GLU A 118 -3.86 13.69 6.40
C GLU A 118 -3.29 14.13 5.04
N LEU A 119 -3.18 13.21 4.07
CA LEU A 119 -2.73 13.55 2.72
C LEU A 119 -3.74 14.46 2.02
N LYS A 120 -5.04 14.20 2.15
CA LYS A 120 -6.12 15.01 1.56
C LYS A 120 -6.13 16.44 2.14
N GLU A 121 -5.84 16.57 3.43
CA GLU A 121 -5.67 17.88 4.10
C GLU A 121 -4.29 18.49 3.90
N LYS A 122 -3.36 17.80 3.20
CA LYS A 122 -1.98 18.24 2.96
C LYS A 122 -1.18 18.51 4.25
N LYS A 123 -1.45 17.76 5.32
CA LYS A 123 -0.80 17.92 6.64
C LYS A 123 0.24 16.85 6.97
N ILE A 124 0.71 16.07 5.99
CA ILE A 124 1.77 15.09 6.22
C ILE A 124 3.13 15.82 6.27
N PRO A 125 3.88 15.77 7.39
CA PRO A 125 5.15 16.48 7.57
C PRO A 125 6.32 15.71 6.93
N MET A 126 6.23 15.49 5.62
CA MET A 126 7.23 14.78 4.84
C MET A 126 7.60 15.57 3.59
N ILE A 127 8.77 15.26 3.07
CA ILE A 127 9.32 15.82 1.84
C ILE A 127 9.71 14.68 0.92
N ILE A 128 9.39 14.88 -0.35
CA ILE A 128 9.76 14.00 -1.45
C ILE A 128 11.05 14.56 -2.05
N ARG A 129 12.13 13.79 -1.97
CA ARG A 129 13.36 14.07 -2.71
C ARG A 129 13.36 13.30 -4.02
N ARG A 130 13.39 14.01 -5.15
CA ARG A 130 13.51 13.44 -6.50
C ARG A 130 14.94 13.58 -6.99
N TYR A 131 15.60 12.46 -7.28
CA TYR A 131 16.94 12.42 -7.85
C TYR A 131 16.88 12.51 -9.37
N LEU A 132 17.70 13.39 -9.93
CA LEU A 132 17.92 13.55 -11.36
C LEU A 132 19.03 12.61 -11.83
N PRO A 133 19.09 12.29 -13.15
CA PRO A 133 20.11 11.37 -13.69
C PRO A 133 21.56 11.84 -13.51
N ASP A 134 21.79 13.13 -13.26
CA ASP A 134 23.10 13.72 -12.98
C ASP A 134 23.51 13.61 -11.50
N GLY A 135 22.64 13.02 -10.66
CA GLY A 135 22.84 12.87 -9.21
C GLY A 135 22.41 14.09 -8.39
N SER A 136 22.02 15.20 -9.02
CA SER A 136 21.37 16.30 -8.32
C SER A 136 19.96 15.89 -7.88
N TYR A 137 19.34 16.66 -6.98
CA TYR A 137 18.00 16.35 -6.50
C TYR A 137 17.14 17.59 -6.29
N GLU A 138 15.82 17.38 -6.31
CA GLU A 138 14.80 18.37 -6.02
C GLU A 138 13.98 17.90 -4.81
N ASP A 139 13.94 18.72 -3.77
CA ASP A 139 13.12 18.49 -2.57
C ASP A 139 11.75 19.13 -2.78
N TRP A 140 10.67 18.37 -2.71
CA TRP A 140 9.27 18.80 -2.86
C TRP A 140 8.49 18.52 -1.58
N SER A 141 7.85 19.54 -0.99
CA SER A 141 6.95 19.29 0.15
C SER A 141 5.65 18.64 -0.29
N ILE A 142 5.04 17.82 0.57
CA ILE A 142 3.72 17.24 0.28
C ILE A 142 2.66 18.33 0.11
N GLU A 143 2.79 19.43 0.86
CA GLU A 143 1.86 20.56 0.80
C GLU A 143 1.87 21.26 -0.58
N GLU A 144 3.04 21.44 -1.19
CA GLU A 144 3.15 22.16 -2.46
C GLU A 144 2.73 21.33 -3.68
N LEU A 145 2.75 20.00 -3.58
CA LEU A 145 2.40 19.11 -4.69
C LEU A 145 0.90 19.12 -4.99
N VAL A 146 0.59 19.01 -6.28
CA VAL A 146 -0.78 18.89 -6.78
C VAL A 146 -1.18 17.43 -6.78
N LEU A 147 -2.21 17.08 -6.00
CA LEU A 147 -2.79 15.73 -5.98
C LEU A 147 -3.75 15.57 -7.16
N THR A 148 -3.55 14.51 -7.94
CA THR A 148 -4.53 14.06 -8.93
C THR A 148 -5.39 12.95 -8.31
N ASP A 149 -6.70 13.06 -8.48
CA ASP A 149 -7.69 12.08 -8.02
C ASP A 149 -7.54 10.74 -8.75
#